data_AF-A0AAV0AIC9-F1
#
_entry.id   AF-A0AAV0AIC9-F1
#
_cell.length_a   1.000
_cell.length_b   1.000
_cell.length_c   1.000
_cell.angle_alpha   90.00
_cell.angle_beta   90.00
_cell.angle_gamma   90.00
#
_symmetry.space_group_name_H-M   'P 1'
#
loop_
_entity.id
_entity.type
_entity.pdbx_description
1 polymer ?
#
loop_
_entity_poly.entity_id
_entity_poly.type
_entity_poly.pdbx_seq_one_letter_code
_entity_poly.pdbx_strand_id
1 'polypeptide(L)'
;MECKADDDDVVRYPGLYQTCFRCPGRGEAFLSNHSTSSLAAISSVEKLSKLYNCSNENGWKSVSEKIKSLDLISRCKKCFEKSGIYTILFDDLLSGVEDSCHRFNWHARFTVKPPKRIVRLETLFQDRLQTVISIEAEKKGNPRWIEVLMRVADFLENQVFELMSDPDVVAFKSIIAYRSGLDVTVTNSPIGAMEDLKKLMDRYNEKKDLDSIRLDLETKDLNDYLLGCALETLKEFKNCVKRPLPVQFHVGLGDSSVKLSKGSPSNLQPLIESFPEIPIVLLHASYPFTREASFLCSVYENVYLDFGEVSILLSTSGLEKIIQQCLEVCPTTKLLWSTDGPETFYLATLQSRRALYRVFMKLIQRDDLTEKQSIEIVQRLLFLNSNDLYSLGFDKSVVELSNYDQSVGIIGTFNDNISTRGRNLNNSNNYQNSKNSDGSQNLGNFGTKKDNKNNNTFKNHRRKFKNYTGNKGNGDQTNKSFNVSQSSSTRSGNSNGNSRNRWASKSKANNKSEDEVIFI
;
A
#
# COMPACT_ATOMS: atom_id res chain seq x y z
N MET A 1 -4.34 10.91 -0.03
CA MET A 1 -5.56 11.75 -0.15
C MET A 1 -5.18 13.19 -0.47
N GLU A 2 -6.12 14.03 -0.89
CA GLU A 2 -5.89 15.45 -1.15
C GLU A 2 -6.51 16.33 -0.05
N CYS A 3 -5.73 17.22 0.57
CA CYS A 3 -6.22 18.08 1.65
C CYS A 3 -7.18 19.18 1.14
N LYS A 4 -8.26 19.48 1.90
CA LYS A 4 -9.31 20.45 1.57
C LYS A 4 -8.91 21.91 1.83
N ALA A 5 -7.91 22.15 2.68
CA ALA A 5 -7.47 23.49 3.02
C ALA A 5 -6.30 23.92 2.14
N ASP A 6 -6.32 25.18 1.69
CA ASP A 6 -5.14 25.93 1.25
C ASP A 6 -4.27 26.28 2.48
N ASP A 7 -4.04 25.32 3.38
CA ASP A 7 -3.37 25.58 4.65
C ASP A 7 -1.93 26.03 4.39
N ASP A 8 -1.53 27.07 5.12
CA ASP A 8 -0.16 27.58 5.28
C ASP A 8 0.86 26.51 5.76
N ASP A 9 0.47 25.24 5.84
CA ASP A 9 1.33 24.12 6.20
C ASP A 9 1.90 23.37 4.98
N VAL A 10 1.36 23.57 3.77
CA VAL A 10 2.11 23.28 2.53
C VAL A 10 3.36 24.18 2.46
N VAL A 11 3.35 25.31 3.19
CA VAL A 11 4.33 26.39 3.15
C VAL A 11 5.53 26.18 4.08
N ARG A 12 5.42 25.37 5.14
CA ARG A 12 6.55 25.22 6.10
C ARG A 12 7.73 24.40 5.56
N TYR A 13 7.53 23.62 4.51
CA TYR A 13 8.49 22.59 4.12
C TYR A 13 8.45 22.39 2.59
N PRO A 14 9.40 22.96 1.85
CA PRO A 14 9.26 23.15 0.42
C PRO A 14 9.53 21.86 -0.39
N GLY A 15 9.23 20.66 0.09
CA GLY A 15 9.57 19.41 -0.59
C GLY A 15 8.48 18.36 -0.52
N LEU A 16 8.19 17.73 -1.67
CA LEU A 16 7.39 16.48 -1.74
C LEU A 16 7.84 15.43 -0.72
N TYR A 17 9.12 15.46 -0.36
CA TYR A 17 9.72 14.61 0.64
C TYR A 17 9.12 14.91 2.01
N GLN A 18 9.02 16.16 2.45
CA GLN A 18 8.45 16.45 3.78
C GLN A 18 6.93 16.25 3.88
N THR A 19 6.16 16.42 2.80
CA THR A 19 4.73 16.12 2.80
C THR A 19 4.43 14.62 2.71
N CYS A 20 5.24 13.84 1.97
CA CYS A 20 5.18 12.37 2.02
C CYS A 20 5.82 11.79 3.30
N PHE A 21 6.70 12.56 3.96
CA PHE A 21 7.28 12.22 5.26
C PHE A 21 6.51 12.80 6.45
N ARG A 22 5.35 13.45 6.23
CA ARG A 22 4.45 13.90 7.30
C ARG A 22 3.44 12.81 7.68
N CYS A 23 3.93 11.58 7.91
CA CYS A 23 3.35 10.81 9.01
C CYS A 23 3.68 11.55 10.30
N PRO A 24 2.70 11.89 11.17
CA PRO A 24 2.97 12.37 12.51
C PRO A 24 3.64 11.25 13.31
N GLY A 25 4.97 11.19 13.30
CA GLY A 25 5.66 10.03 13.88
C GLY A 25 7.15 9.97 13.59
N ARG A 26 7.60 10.37 12.38
CA ARG A 26 9.03 10.56 12.08
C ARG A 26 9.56 11.68 12.96
N GLY A 27 10.28 11.32 14.02
CA GLY A 27 10.69 12.23 15.09
C GLY A 27 11.09 13.63 14.60
N GLU A 28 10.59 14.66 15.29
CA GLU A 28 10.79 16.09 15.00
C GLU A 28 12.26 16.49 14.73
N ALA A 29 13.21 15.65 15.13
CA ALA A 29 14.64 15.87 15.03
C ALA A 29 15.27 15.57 13.64
N PHE A 30 14.69 14.75 12.77
CA PHE A 30 15.50 14.14 11.69
C PHE A 30 15.59 14.90 10.36
N LEU A 31 14.66 15.82 10.01
CA LEU A 31 14.55 16.21 8.59
C LEU A 31 14.20 17.66 8.25
N SER A 32 14.01 18.57 9.22
CA SER A 32 13.65 19.96 8.90
C SER A 32 14.68 20.65 7.98
N ASN A 33 15.97 20.34 8.14
CA ASN A 33 17.07 20.93 7.34
C ASN A 33 17.71 19.99 6.30
N HIS A 34 17.41 18.68 6.33
CA HIS A 34 18.14 17.67 5.52
C HIS A 34 17.28 16.88 4.53
N SER A 35 15.94 16.99 4.60
CA SER A 35 15.05 16.30 3.66
C SER A 35 15.29 16.70 2.19
N THR A 36 15.59 17.98 1.97
CA THR A 36 15.85 18.56 0.65
C THR A 36 17.21 18.18 0.08
N SER A 37 18.13 17.64 0.88
CA SER A 37 19.48 17.25 0.44
C SER A 37 19.60 15.79 0.00
N SER A 38 18.51 15.00 0.04
CA SER A 38 18.52 13.67 -0.57
C SER A 38 18.61 13.77 -2.10
N LEU A 39 19.26 12.81 -2.77
CA LEU A 39 19.36 12.79 -4.23
C LEU A 39 17.98 12.79 -4.91
N ALA A 40 17.06 12.07 -4.31
CA ALA A 40 15.69 11.98 -4.75
C ALA A 40 15.03 13.37 -4.68
N ALA A 41 15.18 14.11 -3.57
CA ALA A 41 14.69 15.49 -3.42
C ALA A 41 15.35 16.48 -4.37
N ILE A 42 16.67 16.47 -4.47
CA ILE A 42 17.43 17.37 -5.36
C ILE A 42 16.97 17.18 -6.81
N SER A 43 16.87 15.94 -7.27
CA SER A 43 16.44 15.64 -8.64
C SER A 43 14.96 15.92 -8.91
N SER A 44 14.14 16.09 -7.87
CA SER A 44 12.71 16.38 -8.00
C SER A 44 12.46 17.84 -8.34
N VAL A 45 13.31 18.76 -7.85
CA VAL A 45 13.22 20.19 -8.17
C VAL A 45 13.16 20.41 -9.68
N GLU A 46 14.13 19.87 -10.42
CA GLU A 46 14.20 20.07 -11.87
C GLU A 46 12.93 19.56 -12.59
N LYS A 47 12.41 18.41 -12.16
CA LYS A 47 11.21 17.78 -12.74
C LYS A 47 9.95 18.60 -12.48
N LEU A 48 9.81 19.15 -11.26
CA LEU A 48 8.67 19.97 -10.87
C LEU A 48 8.76 21.38 -11.43
N SER A 49 9.94 21.98 -11.50
CA SER A 49 10.17 23.27 -12.17
C SER A 49 9.73 23.21 -13.63
N LYS A 50 10.00 22.09 -14.32
CA LYS A 50 9.49 21.82 -15.67
C LYS A 50 7.96 21.65 -15.70
N LEU A 51 7.36 20.92 -14.75
CA LEU A 51 5.91 20.75 -14.67
C LEU A 51 5.17 22.09 -14.47
N TYR A 52 5.66 22.91 -13.56
CA TYR A 52 5.02 24.15 -13.16
C TYR A 52 5.50 25.38 -13.94
N ASN A 53 6.43 25.19 -14.88
CA ASN A 53 7.06 26.24 -15.68
C ASN A 53 7.61 27.38 -14.81
N CYS A 54 8.51 27.05 -13.87
CA CYS A 54 9.16 28.01 -13.00
C CYS A 54 10.68 27.82 -12.96
N SER A 55 11.40 28.84 -12.48
CA SER A 55 12.85 28.75 -12.24
C SER A 55 13.20 27.62 -11.27
N ASN A 56 14.40 27.07 -11.42
CA ASN A 56 15.01 26.13 -10.47
C ASN A 56 16.23 26.75 -9.74
N GLU A 57 16.52 28.04 -9.96
CA GLU A 57 17.71 28.72 -9.42
C GLU A 57 17.76 28.71 -7.88
N ASN A 58 16.62 28.89 -7.22
CA ASN A 58 16.51 28.80 -5.75
C ASN A 58 16.01 27.42 -5.28
N GLY A 59 16.20 26.39 -6.09
CA GLY A 59 15.85 25.02 -5.76
C GLY A 59 14.36 24.85 -5.39
N TRP A 60 14.12 24.19 -4.26
CA TRP A 60 12.78 23.94 -3.73
C TRP A 60 11.99 25.21 -3.38
N LYS A 61 12.65 26.33 -3.09
CA LYS A 61 11.98 27.60 -2.79
C LYS A 61 11.16 28.09 -3.99
N SER A 62 11.75 28.09 -5.19
CA SER A 62 11.07 28.51 -6.42
C SER A 62 9.88 27.60 -6.76
N VAL A 63 10.06 26.28 -6.62
CA VAL A 63 8.98 25.31 -6.85
C VAL A 63 7.83 25.54 -5.87
N SER A 64 8.14 25.75 -4.59
CA SER A 64 7.13 25.91 -3.54
C SER A 64 6.37 27.21 -3.64
N GLU A 65 7.04 28.32 -3.97
CA GLU A 65 6.38 29.60 -4.26
C GLU A 65 5.43 29.45 -5.46
N LYS A 66 5.85 28.70 -6.49
CA LYS A 66 5.00 28.45 -7.65
C LYS A 66 3.78 27.60 -7.30
N ILE A 67 3.96 26.53 -6.53
CA ILE A 67 2.85 25.68 -6.07
C ILE A 67 1.83 26.50 -5.27
N LYS A 68 2.28 27.35 -4.34
CA LYS A 68 1.40 28.23 -3.54
C LYS A 68 0.58 29.22 -4.36
N SER A 69 1.09 29.60 -5.53
CA SER A 69 0.38 30.51 -6.44
C SER A 69 -0.78 29.85 -7.20
N LEU A 70 -0.92 28.52 -7.11
CA LEU A 70 -1.94 27.75 -7.81
C LEU A 70 -2.99 27.26 -6.83
N ASP A 71 -4.27 27.31 -7.22
CA ASP A 71 -5.32 26.64 -6.49
C ASP A 71 -5.17 25.11 -6.58
N LEU A 72 -5.74 24.42 -5.59
CA LEU A 72 -5.70 22.96 -5.47
C LEU A 72 -6.14 22.23 -6.74
N ILE A 73 -7.24 22.65 -7.36
CA ILE A 73 -7.79 21.97 -8.54
C ILE A 73 -6.84 22.10 -9.72
N SER A 74 -6.32 23.30 -9.96
CA SER A 74 -5.33 23.55 -11.02
C SER A 74 -4.05 22.75 -10.80
N ARG A 75 -3.60 22.62 -9.56
CA ARG A 75 -2.44 21.82 -9.18
C ARG A 75 -2.66 20.34 -9.48
N CYS A 76 -3.72 19.74 -8.95
CA CYS A 76 -4.06 18.34 -9.22
C CYS A 76 -4.21 18.12 -10.73
N LYS A 77 -4.95 18.96 -11.44
CA LYS A 77 -5.15 18.84 -12.89
C LYS A 77 -3.82 18.75 -13.65
N LYS A 78 -2.86 19.63 -13.35
CA LYS A 78 -1.52 19.58 -13.96
C LYS A 78 -0.80 18.25 -13.70
N CYS A 79 -0.81 17.77 -12.46
CA CYS A 79 -0.16 16.51 -12.08
C CYS A 79 -0.80 15.32 -12.80
N PHE A 80 -2.13 15.22 -12.75
CA PHE A 80 -2.88 14.11 -13.33
C PHE A 80 -2.78 14.06 -14.85
N GLU A 81 -2.95 15.19 -15.54
CA GLU A 81 -2.83 15.27 -17.00
C GLU A 81 -1.46 14.78 -17.49
N LYS A 82 -0.39 15.10 -16.76
CA LYS A 82 0.98 14.67 -17.12
C LYS A 82 1.31 13.25 -16.69
N SER A 83 0.60 12.71 -15.70
CA SER A 83 0.81 11.34 -15.25
C SER A 83 0.16 10.34 -16.22
N GLY A 84 -1.01 10.69 -16.78
CA GLY A 84 -1.77 9.74 -17.61
C GLY A 84 -2.31 8.58 -16.77
N ILE A 85 -2.71 8.87 -15.53
CA ILE A 85 -3.31 7.90 -14.61
C ILE A 85 -4.72 7.55 -15.11
N TYR A 86 -4.98 6.25 -15.26
CA TYR A 86 -6.25 5.77 -15.80
C TYR A 86 -7.34 5.71 -14.74
N THR A 87 -7.04 5.20 -13.55
CA THR A 87 -7.91 5.21 -12.37
C THR A 87 -7.08 5.39 -11.11
N ILE A 88 -7.70 5.35 -9.93
CA ILE A 88 -7.00 5.22 -8.67
C ILE A 88 -7.66 4.12 -7.85
N LEU A 89 -6.88 3.28 -7.19
CA LEU A 89 -7.37 2.43 -6.11
C LEU A 89 -6.97 3.08 -4.78
N PHE A 90 -7.88 3.69 -4.04
CA PHE A 90 -7.59 4.45 -2.83
C PHE A 90 -7.55 3.55 -1.59
N ASP A 91 -6.43 3.52 -0.88
CA ASP A 91 -6.42 3.17 0.54
C ASP A 91 -7.30 4.17 1.30
N ASP A 92 -8.46 3.70 1.75
CA ASP A 92 -9.50 4.52 2.35
C ASP A 92 -9.72 4.16 3.82
N LEU A 93 -10.35 5.09 4.55
CA LEU A 93 -10.43 5.07 6.03
C LEU A 93 -9.10 5.38 6.74
N LEU A 94 -8.32 6.31 6.18
CA LEU A 94 -7.26 6.96 6.95
C LEU A 94 -7.89 7.76 8.10
N SER A 95 -7.52 7.44 9.33
CA SER A 95 -8.09 8.04 10.54
C SER A 95 -7.51 9.42 10.82
N GLY A 96 -8.36 10.40 11.14
CA GLY A 96 -7.95 11.73 11.61
C GLY A 96 -7.75 12.77 10.50
N VAL A 97 -8.23 12.46 9.30
CA VAL A 97 -8.10 13.27 8.07
C VAL A 97 -9.43 13.41 7.32
N GLU A 98 -10.53 12.92 7.90
CA GLU A 98 -11.86 12.89 7.29
C GLU A 98 -12.38 14.31 6.99
N ASP A 99 -12.12 15.24 7.90
CA ASP A 99 -12.49 16.64 7.77
C ASP A 99 -11.50 17.42 6.92
N SER A 100 -10.21 17.07 6.97
CA SER A 100 -9.14 17.78 6.27
C SER A 100 -8.87 17.28 4.86
N CYS A 101 -9.42 16.15 4.41
CA CYS A 101 -9.17 15.59 3.06
C CYS A 101 -10.44 15.34 2.24
N HIS A 102 -10.29 15.39 0.91
CA HIS A 102 -11.33 15.01 -0.04
C HIS A 102 -11.51 13.49 -0.10
N ARG A 103 -12.78 13.05 -0.10
CA ARG A 103 -13.15 11.63 -0.28
C ARG A 103 -12.70 11.09 -1.64
N PHE A 104 -12.52 9.78 -1.76
CA PHE A 104 -11.99 9.12 -2.96
C PHE A 104 -12.70 9.57 -4.26
N ASN A 105 -14.04 9.60 -4.27
CA ASN A 105 -14.86 10.00 -5.43
C ASN A 105 -14.62 11.43 -5.94
N TRP A 106 -14.06 12.33 -5.12
CA TRP A 106 -13.70 13.67 -5.57
C TRP A 106 -12.65 13.63 -6.69
N HIS A 107 -11.75 12.64 -6.66
CA HIS A 107 -10.65 12.49 -7.61
C HIS A 107 -11.10 11.98 -8.99
N ALA A 108 -12.35 11.51 -9.13
CA ALA A 108 -12.90 11.06 -10.41
C ALA A 108 -12.88 12.15 -11.51
N ARG A 109 -12.76 13.43 -11.11
CA ARG A 109 -12.60 14.56 -12.03
C ARG A 109 -11.24 14.61 -12.74
N PHE A 110 -10.26 13.85 -12.27
CA PHE A 110 -8.88 13.88 -12.78
C PHE A 110 -8.43 12.54 -13.41
N THR A 111 -9.28 11.52 -13.37
CA THR A 111 -8.96 10.17 -13.87
C THR A 111 -9.86 9.80 -15.05
N VAL A 112 -9.43 8.84 -15.88
CA VAL A 112 -10.21 8.36 -17.03
C VAL A 112 -11.40 7.51 -16.57
N LYS A 113 -11.20 6.68 -15.55
CA LYS A 113 -12.23 5.88 -14.90
C LYS A 113 -12.42 6.30 -13.44
N PRO A 114 -13.62 6.11 -12.87
CA PRO A 114 -13.87 6.39 -11.47
C PRO A 114 -12.91 5.62 -10.55
N PRO A 115 -12.40 6.26 -9.48
CA PRO A 115 -11.59 5.59 -8.47
C PRO A 115 -12.34 4.46 -7.76
N LYS A 116 -11.58 3.53 -7.19
CA LYS A 116 -12.05 2.41 -6.37
C LYS A 116 -11.44 2.48 -4.97
N ARG A 117 -11.93 1.65 -4.06
CA ARG A 117 -11.58 1.62 -2.63
C ARG A 117 -10.76 0.38 -2.31
N ILE A 118 -9.75 0.57 -1.47
CA ILE A 118 -8.96 -0.43 -0.78
C ILE A 118 -9.16 -0.14 0.70
N VAL A 119 -9.78 -1.06 1.42
CA VAL A 119 -10.20 -0.80 2.80
C VAL A 119 -9.07 -1.12 3.77
N ARG A 120 -8.68 -0.15 4.61
CA ARG A 120 -7.71 -0.36 5.68
C ARG A 120 -8.30 -1.14 6.86
N LEU A 121 -7.77 -2.34 7.10
CA LEU A 121 -8.27 -3.26 8.12
C LEU A 121 -8.07 -2.72 9.54
N GLU A 122 -6.92 -2.13 9.84
CA GLU A 122 -6.62 -1.65 11.19
C GLU A 122 -7.53 -0.49 11.63
N THR A 123 -8.08 0.28 10.69
CA THR A 123 -9.11 1.28 11.02
C THR A 123 -10.41 0.61 11.43
N LEU A 124 -10.81 -0.47 10.75
CA LEU A 124 -11.96 -1.27 11.18
C LEU A 124 -11.71 -1.88 12.55
N PHE A 125 -10.51 -2.45 12.80
CA PHE A 125 -10.17 -3.04 14.09
C PHE A 125 -10.30 -2.00 15.22
N GLN A 126 -9.72 -0.82 15.01
CA GLN A 126 -9.77 0.29 15.95
C GLN A 126 -11.20 0.72 16.28
N ASP A 127 -12.03 0.93 15.26
CA ASP A 127 -13.44 1.33 15.39
C ASP A 127 -14.29 0.27 16.11
N ARG A 128 -14.11 -1.02 15.78
CA ARG A 128 -14.80 -2.13 16.45
C ARG A 128 -14.37 -2.28 17.91
N LEU A 129 -13.08 -2.10 18.22
CA LEU A 129 -12.56 -2.11 19.59
C LEU A 129 -13.14 -0.96 20.41
N GLN A 130 -13.13 0.27 19.90
CA GLN A 130 -13.72 1.44 20.57
C GLN A 130 -15.22 1.24 20.83
N THR A 131 -15.94 0.71 19.85
CA THR A 131 -17.37 0.39 19.99
C THR A 131 -17.62 -0.63 21.10
N VAL A 132 -16.87 -1.73 21.13
CA VAL A 132 -17.11 -2.78 22.14
C VAL A 132 -16.63 -2.36 23.53
N ILE A 133 -15.50 -1.65 23.63
CA ILE A 133 -14.98 -1.16 24.92
C ILE A 133 -15.93 -0.11 25.53
N SER A 134 -16.50 0.80 24.73
CA SER A 134 -17.50 1.75 25.23
C SER A 134 -18.74 1.05 25.78
N ILE A 135 -19.27 0.05 25.05
CA ILE A 135 -20.39 -0.78 25.52
C ILE A 135 -20.04 -1.53 26.81
N GLU A 136 -18.83 -2.09 26.90
CA GLU A 136 -18.43 -2.88 28.07
C GLU A 136 -18.17 -1.99 29.29
N ALA A 137 -17.69 -0.77 29.10
CA ALA A 137 -17.44 0.21 30.17
C ALA A 137 -18.73 0.67 30.88
N GLU A 138 -19.88 0.60 30.22
CA GLU A 138 -21.18 0.95 30.81
C GLU A 138 -21.78 -0.18 31.67
N LYS A 139 -21.28 -1.41 31.53
CA LYS A 139 -21.81 -2.56 32.26
C LYS A 139 -21.31 -2.62 33.70
N LYS A 140 -22.18 -3.12 34.58
CA LYS A 140 -21.82 -3.44 35.98
C LYS A 140 -21.26 -4.86 36.07
N GLY A 141 -20.08 -5.01 36.64
CA GLY A 141 -19.46 -6.30 36.94
C GLY A 141 -18.19 -6.57 36.14
N ASN A 142 -17.56 -7.73 36.40
CA ASN A 142 -16.32 -8.12 35.72
C ASN A 142 -16.64 -8.73 34.34
N PRO A 143 -16.05 -8.20 33.25
CA PRO A 143 -16.27 -8.73 31.91
C PRO A 143 -15.81 -10.19 31.79
N ARG A 144 -16.60 -10.99 31.07
CA ARG A 144 -16.13 -12.26 30.52
C ARG A 144 -15.38 -11.99 29.24
N TRP A 145 -14.06 -11.86 29.33
CA TRP A 145 -13.22 -11.40 28.23
C TRP A 145 -13.34 -12.21 26.94
N ILE A 146 -13.63 -13.50 27.02
CA ILE A 146 -13.88 -14.31 25.82
C ILE A 146 -15.14 -13.84 25.08
N GLU A 147 -16.20 -13.49 25.79
CA GLU A 147 -17.45 -12.99 25.20
C GLU A 147 -17.27 -11.56 24.66
N VAL A 148 -16.40 -10.75 25.27
CA VAL A 148 -16.04 -9.41 24.77
C VAL A 148 -15.23 -9.53 23.48
N LEU A 149 -14.21 -10.39 23.45
CA LEU A 149 -13.39 -10.64 22.27
C LEU A 149 -14.23 -11.19 21.11
N MET A 150 -15.11 -12.18 21.38
CA MET A 150 -16.03 -12.70 20.37
C MET A 150 -16.95 -11.61 19.83
N ARG A 151 -17.42 -10.67 20.65
CA ARG A 151 -18.25 -9.55 20.17
C ARG A 151 -17.46 -8.62 19.23
N VAL A 152 -16.18 -8.37 19.52
CA VAL A 152 -15.30 -7.60 18.60
C VAL A 152 -15.17 -8.35 17.28
N ALA A 153 -14.87 -9.65 17.32
CA ALA A 153 -14.74 -10.49 16.13
C ALA A 153 -16.04 -10.54 15.30
N ASP A 154 -17.18 -10.76 15.95
CA ASP A 154 -18.49 -10.78 15.29
C ASP A 154 -18.80 -9.44 14.59
N PHE A 155 -18.53 -8.31 15.25
CA PHE A 155 -18.76 -7.00 14.66
C PHE A 155 -17.81 -6.72 13.49
N LEU A 156 -16.56 -7.17 13.59
CA LEU A 156 -15.58 -7.06 12.52
C LEU A 156 -15.98 -7.92 11.31
N GLU A 157 -16.35 -9.18 11.52
CA GLU A 157 -16.79 -10.11 10.48
C GLU A 157 -17.96 -9.51 9.68
N ASN A 158 -18.99 -9.02 10.37
CA ASN A 158 -20.14 -8.40 9.72
C ASN A 158 -19.73 -7.17 8.88
N GLN A 159 -18.86 -6.31 9.42
CA GLN A 159 -18.42 -5.11 8.72
C GLN A 159 -17.57 -5.44 7.49
N VAL A 160 -16.66 -6.42 7.60
CA VAL A 160 -15.88 -6.92 6.46
C VAL A 160 -16.82 -7.49 5.41
N PHE A 161 -17.76 -8.35 5.79
CA PHE A 161 -18.74 -8.95 4.87
C PHE A 161 -19.57 -7.91 4.11
N GLU A 162 -20.03 -6.85 4.79
CA GLU A 162 -20.74 -5.73 4.16
C GLU A 162 -19.86 -5.01 3.14
N LEU A 163 -18.61 -4.70 3.49
CA LEU A 163 -17.66 -4.02 2.60
C LEU A 163 -17.27 -4.87 1.39
N MET A 164 -17.20 -6.19 1.52
CA MET A 164 -16.96 -7.09 0.38
C MET A 164 -18.10 -7.07 -0.64
N SER A 165 -19.30 -6.67 -0.23
CA SER A 165 -20.46 -6.54 -1.10
C SER A 165 -20.55 -5.16 -1.78
N ASP A 166 -19.69 -4.21 -1.40
CA ASP A 166 -19.63 -2.88 -2.00
C ASP A 166 -18.93 -2.95 -3.39
N PRO A 167 -19.60 -2.55 -4.50
CA PRO A 167 -19.01 -2.59 -5.84
C PRO A 167 -17.81 -1.65 -6.05
N ASP A 168 -17.57 -0.71 -5.14
CA ASP A 168 -16.40 0.16 -5.18
C ASP A 168 -15.21 -0.41 -4.41
N VAL A 169 -15.40 -1.39 -3.53
CA VAL A 169 -14.30 -2.06 -2.82
C VAL A 169 -13.68 -3.15 -3.71
N VAL A 170 -12.38 -3.04 -3.94
CA VAL A 170 -11.63 -3.96 -4.81
C VAL A 170 -10.51 -4.70 -4.12
N ALA A 171 -10.13 -4.30 -2.90
CA ALA A 171 -9.14 -4.97 -2.05
C ALA A 171 -9.24 -4.47 -0.60
N PHE A 172 -8.44 -5.10 0.26
CA PHE A 172 -8.17 -4.64 1.62
C PHE A 172 -6.68 -4.35 1.78
N LYS A 173 -6.32 -3.59 2.81
CA LYS A 173 -4.93 -3.28 3.18
C LYS A 173 -4.73 -3.52 4.66
N SER A 174 -3.57 -4.09 5.00
CA SER A 174 -3.04 -4.17 6.35
C SER A 174 -1.79 -3.30 6.48
N ILE A 175 -1.77 -2.50 7.55
CA ILE A 175 -0.61 -1.77 8.06
C ILE A 175 -0.03 -2.43 9.32
N ILE A 176 -0.17 -3.75 9.50
CA ILE A 176 0.30 -4.45 10.71
C ILE A 176 1.81 -4.28 10.97
N ALA A 177 2.60 -4.03 9.93
CA ALA A 177 4.01 -3.64 10.03
C ALA A 177 4.25 -2.40 10.91
N TYR A 178 3.31 -1.46 10.92
CA TYR A 178 3.30 -0.26 11.77
C TYR A 178 2.83 -0.55 13.21
N ARG A 179 2.20 -1.70 13.45
CA ARG A 179 1.60 -2.06 14.75
C ARG A 179 2.53 -2.95 15.55
N SER A 180 2.67 -4.21 15.12
CA SER A 180 3.40 -5.25 15.85
C SER A 180 4.54 -5.88 15.03
N GLY A 181 4.60 -5.59 13.72
CA GLY A 181 5.56 -6.17 12.77
C GLY A 181 4.91 -7.22 11.87
N LEU A 182 5.69 -7.78 10.93
CA LEU A 182 5.20 -8.72 9.92
C LEU A 182 5.22 -10.19 10.35
N ASP A 183 5.76 -10.50 11.53
CA ASP A 183 5.75 -11.84 12.13
C ASP A 183 4.38 -12.16 12.72
N VAL A 184 3.37 -12.35 11.87
CA VAL A 184 1.98 -12.54 12.27
C VAL A 184 1.73 -13.99 12.68
N THR A 185 1.24 -14.19 13.90
CA THR A 185 0.86 -15.50 14.40
C THR A 185 -0.52 -15.90 13.87
N VAL A 186 -0.58 -16.96 13.05
CA VAL A 186 -1.84 -17.41 12.44
C VAL A 186 -2.69 -18.29 13.36
N THR A 187 -2.17 -18.67 14.53
CA THR A 187 -2.89 -19.58 15.44
C THR A 187 -3.91 -18.84 16.31
N ASN A 188 -5.15 -19.33 16.31
CA ASN A 188 -6.32 -18.75 16.98
C ASN A 188 -6.38 -18.99 18.50
N SER A 189 -5.27 -18.98 19.24
CA SER A 189 -5.39 -19.01 20.70
C SER A 189 -5.93 -17.66 21.17
N PRO A 190 -7.17 -17.57 21.70
CA PRO A 190 -7.74 -16.29 22.09
C PRO A 190 -7.12 -15.76 23.40
N ILE A 191 -6.25 -16.53 24.05
CA ILE A 191 -5.71 -16.21 25.38
C ILE A 191 -4.93 -14.90 25.34
N GLY A 192 -3.94 -14.79 24.45
CA GLY A 192 -3.13 -13.57 24.30
C GLY A 192 -3.99 -12.37 23.88
N ALA A 193 -4.86 -12.56 22.89
CA ALA A 193 -5.77 -11.50 22.44
C ALA A 193 -6.71 -11.00 23.55
N MET A 194 -7.21 -11.88 24.44
CA MET A 194 -8.00 -11.49 25.60
C MET A 194 -7.18 -10.70 26.62
N GLU A 195 -5.91 -11.06 26.82
CA GLU A 195 -5.00 -10.32 27.71
C GLU A 195 -4.69 -8.92 27.17
N ASP A 196 -4.45 -8.80 25.88
CA ASP A 196 -4.24 -7.53 25.21
C ASP A 196 -5.50 -6.65 25.22
N LEU A 197 -6.68 -7.25 25.05
CA LEU A 197 -7.96 -6.55 25.16
C LEU A 197 -8.19 -5.99 26.58
N LYS A 198 -7.78 -6.71 27.62
CA LYS A 198 -7.79 -6.18 29.01
C LYS A 198 -6.91 -4.95 29.13
N LYS A 199 -5.68 -4.99 28.59
CA LYS A 199 -4.77 -3.83 28.60
C LYS A 199 -5.41 -2.60 27.94
N LEU A 200 -6.12 -2.79 26.82
CA LEU A 200 -6.83 -1.70 26.16
C LEU A 200 -7.96 -1.12 27.03
N MET A 201 -8.71 -1.97 27.73
CA MET A 201 -9.72 -1.52 28.70
C MET A 201 -9.08 -0.76 29.86
N ASP A 202 -7.93 -1.20 30.36
CA ASP A 202 -7.20 -0.52 31.43
C ASP A 202 -6.74 0.88 30.97
N ARG A 203 -6.16 0.99 29.77
CA ARG A 203 -5.80 2.28 29.14
C ARG A 203 -7.01 3.21 29.03
N TYR A 204 -8.15 2.69 28.59
CA TYR A 204 -9.41 3.45 28.54
C TYR A 204 -9.89 3.86 29.92
N ASN A 205 -9.82 2.98 30.92
CA ASN A 205 -10.24 3.28 32.29
C ASN A 205 -9.39 4.36 32.96
N GLU A 206 -8.09 4.37 32.68
CA GLU A 206 -7.15 5.37 33.18
C GLU A 206 -7.40 6.75 32.56
N LYS A 207 -7.63 6.82 31.25
CA LYS A 207 -7.73 8.10 30.52
C LYS A 207 -9.15 8.60 30.29
N LYS A 208 -10.13 7.69 30.35
CA LYS A 208 -11.54 7.91 29.97
C LYS A 208 -11.69 8.55 28.58
N ASP A 209 -10.86 8.07 27.66
CA ASP A 209 -10.73 8.58 26.31
C ASP A 209 -10.65 7.41 25.31
N LEU A 210 -11.53 7.38 24.31
CA LEU A 210 -11.54 6.32 23.29
C LEU A 210 -10.30 6.37 22.39
N ASP A 211 -9.66 7.53 22.26
CA ASP A 211 -8.42 7.68 21.48
C ASP A 211 -7.21 7.06 22.20
N SER A 212 -7.37 6.65 23.47
CA SER A 212 -6.38 5.88 24.22
C SER A 212 -6.34 4.40 23.85
N ILE A 213 -7.42 3.90 23.26
CA ILE A 213 -7.50 2.54 22.71
C ILE A 213 -6.66 2.58 21.45
N ARG A 214 -5.52 1.91 21.42
CA ARG A 214 -4.64 1.89 20.27
C ARG A 214 -3.98 0.54 20.13
N LEU A 215 -4.09 0.01 18.93
CA LEU A 215 -3.30 -1.13 18.52
C LEU A 215 -1.85 -0.70 18.30
N ASP A 216 -0.96 -1.35 19.02
CA ASP A 216 0.49 -1.14 19.02
C ASP A 216 1.22 -2.45 19.33
N LEU A 217 2.54 -2.37 19.49
CA LEU A 217 3.38 -3.53 19.75
C LEU A 217 3.03 -4.29 21.04
N GLU A 218 2.49 -3.62 22.07
CA GLU A 218 2.11 -4.26 23.34
C GLU A 218 0.80 -5.06 23.24
N THR A 219 0.10 -4.88 22.12
CA THR A 219 -1.17 -5.56 21.78
C THR A 219 -1.01 -6.53 20.61
N LYS A 220 0.18 -7.12 20.46
CA LYS A 220 0.53 -7.96 19.31
C LYS A 220 -0.46 -9.11 19.11
N ASP A 221 -0.83 -9.84 20.16
CA ASP A 221 -1.68 -11.02 20.01
C ASP A 221 -3.08 -10.62 19.56
N LEU A 222 -3.57 -9.46 20.00
CA LEU A 222 -4.83 -8.91 19.52
C LEU A 222 -4.74 -8.42 18.07
N ASN A 223 -3.64 -7.78 17.65
CA ASN A 223 -3.42 -7.41 16.25
C ASN A 223 -3.48 -8.64 15.33
N ASP A 224 -2.72 -9.67 15.68
CA ASP A 224 -2.61 -10.90 14.92
C ASP A 224 -3.98 -11.62 14.87
N TYR A 225 -4.69 -11.69 16.00
CA TYR A 225 -6.01 -12.30 16.10
C TYR A 225 -7.06 -11.60 15.23
N LEU A 226 -7.13 -10.27 15.26
CA LEU A 226 -8.10 -9.50 14.47
C LEU A 226 -7.80 -9.58 12.98
N LEU A 227 -6.52 -9.56 12.60
CA LEU A 227 -6.10 -9.81 11.22
C LEU A 227 -6.50 -11.22 10.77
N GLY A 228 -6.25 -12.24 11.60
CA GLY A 228 -6.70 -13.61 11.33
C GLY A 228 -8.21 -13.72 11.12
N CYS A 229 -9.01 -13.08 11.98
CA CYS A 229 -10.47 -13.05 11.84
C CYS A 229 -10.91 -12.40 10.51
N ALA A 230 -10.29 -11.28 10.13
CA ALA A 230 -10.59 -10.62 8.86
C ALA A 230 -10.20 -11.51 7.66
N LEU A 231 -9.02 -12.12 7.68
CA LEU A 231 -8.57 -13.01 6.60
C LEU A 231 -9.43 -14.26 6.47
N GLU A 232 -9.85 -14.89 7.58
CA GLU A 232 -10.81 -16.00 7.53
C GLU A 232 -12.16 -15.56 6.94
N THR A 233 -12.65 -14.38 7.29
CA THR A 233 -13.87 -13.81 6.68
C THR A 233 -13.72 -13.65 5.17
N LEU A 234 -12.59 -13.08 4.71
CA LEU A 234 -12.29 -12.90 3.27
C LEU A 234 -12.22 -14.25 2.53
N LYS A 235 -11.60 -15.24 3.16
CA LYS A 235 -11.47 -16.61 2.64
C LYS A 235 -12.83 -17.29 2.51
N GLU A 236 -13.68 -17.21 3.54
CA GLU A 236 -15.02 -17.80 3.50
C GLU A 236 -15.90 -17.18 2.41
N PHE A 237 -15.81 -15.86 2.25
CA PHE A 237 -16.60 -15.11 1.26
C PHE A 237 -16.22 -15.41 -0.19
N LYS A 238 -15.00 -15.91 -0.48
CA LYS A 238 -14.63 -16.40 -1.82
C LYS A 238 -15.65 -17.43 -2.36
N ASN A 239 -16.33 -18.17 -1.47
CA ASN A 239 -17.35 -19.13 -1.87
C ASN A 239 -18.67 -18.47 -2.31
N CYS A 240 -18.87 -17.18 -2.01
CA CYS A 240 -20.10 -16.41 -2.25
C CYS A 240 -20.01 -15.46 -3.45
N VAL A 241 -18.80 -15.06 -3.87
CA VAL A 241 -18.55 -14.18 -5.03
C VAL A 241 -17.60 -14.81 -6.03
N LYS A 242 -17.67 -14.38 -7.28
CA LYS A 242 -16.89 -14.96 -8.39
C LYS A 242 -15.37 -14.71 -8.30
N ARG A 243 -14.87 -13.93 -7.33
CA ARG A 243 -13.44 -13.58 -7.25
C ARG A 243 -12.96 -13.33 -5.81
N PRO A 244 -11.72 -13.72 -5.47
CA PRO A 244 -11.08 -13.31 -4.23
C PRO A 244 -10.67 -11.83 -4.29
N LEU A 245 -10.81 -11.12 -3.17
CA LEU A 245 -10.31 -9.75 -3.04
C LEU A 245 -8.87 -9.78 -2.52
N PRO A 246 -7.92 -9.09 -3.18
CA PRO A 246 -6.54 -9.02 -2.69
C PRO A 246 -6.44 -8.34 -1.32
N VAL A 247 -5.43 -8.73 -0.55
CA VAL A 247 -5.00 -8.04 0.67
C VAL A 247 -3.59 -7.51 0.47
N GLN A 248 -3.45 -6.20 0.53
CA GLN A 248 -2.17 -5.53 0.43
C GLN A 248 -1.54 -5.43 1.82
N PHE A 249 -0.24 -5.71 1.92
CA PHE A 249 0.51 -5.55 3.15
C PHE A 249 1.53 -4.44 2.98
N HIS A 250 1.53 -3.51 3.93
CA HIS A 250 2.68 -2.64 4.10
C HIS A 250 3.93 -3.45 4.42
N VAL A 251 5.05 -3.21 3.73
CA VAL A 251 6.29 -3.96 3.96
C VAL A 251 7.53 -3.07 3.86
N GLY A 252 8.43 -3.26 4.84
CA GLY A 252 9.77 -2.70 4.81
C GLY A 252 9.81 -1.23 5.20
N LEU A 253 9.90 -0.36 4.19
CA LEU A 253 10.16 1.07 4.36
C LEU A 253 8.99 1.71 5.09
N GLY A 254 9.24 2.72 5.90
CA GLY A 254 8.17 3.41 6.59
C GLY A 254 8.71 4.49 7.49
N ASP A 255 7.82 5.02 8.33
CA ASP A 255 8.12 6.08 9.28
C ASP A 255 8.86 5.53 10.54
N SER A 256 9.25 6.39 11.49
CA SER A 256 10.04 5.91 12.65
C SER A 256 9.25 5.03 13.63
N SER A 257 7.95 4.89 13.44
CA SER A 257 7.14 3.87 14.11
C SER A 257 7.36 2.46 13.58
N VAL A 258 7.76 2.31 12.31
CA VAL A 258 8.10 1.00 11.73
C VAL A 258 9.41 0.52 12.35
N LYS A 259 9.33 -0.65 12.98
CA LYS A 259 10.52 -1.36 13.42
C LYS A 259 11.09 -2.15 12.26
N LEU A 260 12.08 -1.59 11.57
CA LEU A 260 12.69 -2.20 10.38
C LEU A 260 13.11 -3.67 10.59
N SER A 261 13.61 -4.02 11.78
CA SER A 261 13.97 -5.41 12.14
C SER A 261 12.80 -6.40 12.13
N LYS A 262 11.57 -5.90 12.14
CA LYS A 262 10.32 -6.67 12.04
C LYS A 262 9.60 -6.45 10.70
N GLY A 263 10.24 -5.74 9.76
CA GLY A 263 9.67 -5.33 8.49
C GLY A 263 10.04 -6.24 7.31
N SER A 264 10.79 -7.32 7.54
CA SER A 264 11.11 -8.29 6.49
C SER A 264 9.84 -9.05 6.06
N PRO A 265 9.57 -9.17 4.74
CA PRO A 265 8.44 -9.91 4.22
C PRO A 265 8.54 -11.42 4.47
N SER A 266 9.75 -11.95 4.71
CA SER A 266 9.92 -13.39 5.01
C SER A 266 9.13 -13.83 6.24
N ASN A 267 8.90 -12.93 7.19
CA ASN A 267 8.09 -13.19 8.37
C ASN A 267 6.61 -13.48 8.05
N LEU A 268 6.12 -13.09 6.86
CA LEU A 268 4.74 -13.37 6.44
C LEU A 268 4.56 -14.78 5.90
N GLN A 269 5.60 -15.60 5.73
CA GLN A 269 5.48 -16.95 5.16
C GLN A 269 4.40 -17.81 5.83
N PRO A 270 4.32 -17.91 7.17
CA PRO A 270 3.26 -18.70 7.81
C PRO A 270 1.85 -18.21 7.47
N LEU A 271 1.67 -16.89 7.34
CA LEU A 271 0.40 -16.28 6.95
C LEU A 271 0.08 -16.54 5.48
N ILE A 272 1.06 -16.39 4.59
CA ILE A 272 0.92 -16.67 3.16
C ILE A 272 0.48 -18.13 2.94
N GLU A 273 1.11 -19.07 3.64
CA GLU A 273 0.81 -20.51 3.57
C GLU A 273 -0.57 -20.86 4.13
N SER A 274 -1.06 -20.10 5.11
CA SER A 274 -2.36 -20.35 5.75
C SER A 274 -3.55 -19.83 4.96
N PHE A 275 -3.33 -18.88 4.05
CA PHE A 275 -4.37 -18.25 3.23
C PHE A 275 -4.03 -18.30 1.72
N PRO A 276 -3.79 -19.50 1.14
CA PRO A 276 -3.40 -19.65 -0.26
C PRO A 276 -4.46 -19.14 -1.25
N GLU A 277 -5.72 -18.99 -0.82
CA GLU A 277 -6.82 -18.51 -1.65
C GLU A 277 -6.88 -16.99 -1.79
N ILE A 278 -6.18 -16.25 -0.91
CA ILE A 278 -6.19 -14.79 -0.85
C ILE A 278 -4.95 -14.28 -1.58
N PRO A 279 -5.09 -13.47 -2.64
CA PRO A 279 -3.97 -12.76 -3.24
C PRO A 279 -3.36 -11.78 -2.24
N ILE A 280 -2.08 -11.92 -1.93
CA ILE A 280 -1.32 -11.08 -1.03
C ILE A 280 -0.40 -10.18 -1.86
N VAL A 281 -0.49 -8.86 -1.65
CA VAL A 281 0.36 -7.89 -2.34
C VAL A 281 1.36 -7.31 -1.36
N LEU A 282 2.64 -7.58 -1.57
CA LEU A 282 3.74 -6.97 -0.82
C LEU A 282 4.05 -5.60 -1.44
N LEU A 283 3.91 -4.54 -0.66
CA LEU A 283 4.02 -3.19 -1.19
C LEU A 283 5.44 -2.63 -1.15
N HIS A 284 5.66 -1.56 -1.93
CA HIS A 284 6.80 -0.64 -1.78
C HIS A 284 8.15 -1.28 -2.06
N ALA A 285 8.16 -2.24 -2.98
CA ALA A 285 9.26 -3.15 -3.28
C ALA A 285 9.77 -3.88 -2.03
N SER A 286 9.01 -3.88 -0.93
CA SER A 286 9.45 -4.31 0.39
C SER A 286 10.79 -3.70 0.82
N TYR A 287 11.15 -2.50 0.34
CA TYR A 287 12.50 -1.95 0.54
C TYR A 287 12.86 -1.89 2.04
N PRO A 288 14.06 -2.34 2.47
CA PRO A 288 15.21 -2.78 1.68
C PRO A 288 15.23 -4.29 1.35
N PHE A 289 14.15 -5.03 1.62
CA PHE A 289 14.02 -6.48 1.49
C PHE A 289 13.52 -6.95 0.12
N THR A 290 13.77 -6.18 -0.96
CA THR A 290 13.21 -6.45 -2.29
C THR A 290 13.49 -7.85 -2.82
N ARG A 291 14.69 -8.38 -2.58
CA ARG A 291 15.03 -9.75 -2.99
C ARG A 291 14.23 -10.82 -2.25
N GLU A 292 13.98 -10.62 -0.95
CA GLU A 292 13.14 -11.54 -0.17
C GLU A 292 11.72 -11.53 -0.74
N ALA A 293 11.14 -10.36 -0.98
CA ALA A 293 9.82 -10.24 -1.57
C ALA A 293 9.72 -10.86 -2.98
N SER A 294 10.77 -10.67 -3.79
CA SER A 294 10.84 -11.25 -5.14
C SER A 294 10.90 -12.78 -5.09
N PHE A 295 11.65 -13.32 -4.13
CA PHE A 295 11.69 -14.76 -3.86
C PHE A 295 10.31 -15.28 -3.42
N LEU A 296 9.61 -14.60 -2.51
CA LEU A 296 8.26 -15.00 -2.11
C LEU A 296 7.29 -15.03 -3.29
N CYS A 297 7.35 -14.03 -4.19
CA CYS A 297 6.52 -14.02 -5.40
C CYS A 297 6.81 -15.17 -6.37
N SER A 298 8.07 -15.64 -6.41
CA SER A 298 8.47 -16.73 -7.30
C SER A 298 8.04 -18.11 -6.78
N VAL A 299 7.91 -18.26 -5.46
CA VAL A 299 7.59 -19.57 -4.84
C VAL A 299 6.14 -19.71 -4.38
N TYR A 300 5.42 -18.62 -4.08
CA TYR A 300 4.01 -18.66 -3.65
C TYR A 300 3.08 -18.16 -4.74
N GLU A 301 2.08 -18.97 -5.11
CA GLU A 301 1.12 -18.67 -6.18
C GLU A 301 0.37 -17.35 -5.92
N ASN A 302 -0.06 -17.14 -4.67
CA ASN A 302 -0.90 -16.03 -4.25
C ASN A 302 -0.14 -14.74 -3.91
N VAL A 303 1.19 -14.69 -4.02
CA VAL A 303 1.98 -13.50 -3.66
C VAL A 303 2.33 -12.65 -4.88
N TYR A 304 2.11 -11.35 -4.75
CA TYR A 304 2.39 -10.29 -5.72
C TYR A 304 3.30 -9.24 -5.09
N LEU A 305 4.03 -8.50 -5.92
CA LEU A 305 4.95 -7.45 -5.45
C LEU A 305 4.71 -6.14 -6.20
N ASP A 306 4.42 -5.09 -5.46
CA ASP A 306 4.41 -3.73 -5.96
C ASP A 306 5.81 -3.08 -5.78
N PHE A 307 6.21 -2.18 -6.69
CA PHE A 307 7.46 -1.40 -6.58
C PHE A 307 7.24 0.12 -6.69
N GLY A 308 6.06 0.60 -6.32
CA GLY A 308 5.64 1.96 -6.62
C GLY A 308 6.23 3.06 -5.74
N GLU A 309 5.99 3.02 -4.43
CA GLU A 309 6.36 4.10 -3.50
C GLU A 309 7.86 4.44 -3.53
N VAL A 310 8.72 3.43 -3.70
CA VAL A 310 10.19 3.63 -3.78
C VAL A 310 10.61 4.58 -4.91
N SER A 311 9.77 4.78 -5.93
CA SER A 311 10.05 5.65 -7.08
C SER A 311 10.21 7.14 -6.74
N ILE A 312 9.66 7.57 -5.60
CA ILE A 312 9.81 8.93 -5.07
C ILE A 312 10.77 8.99 -3.89
N LEU A 313 11.29 7.87 -3.40
CA LEU A 313 12.18 7.85 -2.22
C LEU A 313 13.64 7.61 -2.61
N LEU A 314 13.87 6.89 -3.69
CA LEU A 314 15.20 6.49 -4.12
C LEU A 314 15.78 7.45 -5.16
N SER A 315 17.11 7.46 -5.24
CA SER A 315 17.79 8.04 -6.40
C SER A 315 17.42 7.25 -7.66
N THR A 316 17.57 7.86 -8.84
CA THR A 316 17.31 7.17 -10.12
C THR A 316 18.05 5.83 -10.23
N SER A 317 19.33 5.80 -9.82
CA SER A 317 20.12 4.55 -9.83
C SER A 317 19.62 3.54 -8.78
N GLY A 318 19.15 4.01 -7.63
CA GLY A 318 18.50 3.15 -6.63
C GLY A 318 17.24 2.50 -7.19
N LEU A 319 16.37 3.29 -7.82
CA LEU A 319 15.15 2.77 -8.45
C LEU A 319 15.45 1.76 -9.57
N GLU A 320 16.42 2.05 -10.44
CA GLU A 320 16.87 1.09 -11.47
C GLU A 320 17.32 -0.24 -10.85
N LYS A 321 18.07 -0.20 -9.73
CA LYS A 321 18.52 -1.41 -9.02
C LYS A 321 17.37 -2.17 -8.36
N ILE A 322 16.39 -1.47 -7.80
CA ILE A 322 15.21 -2.12 -7.20
C ILE A 322 14.38 -2.83 -8.27
N ILE A 323 14.13 -2.19 -9.42
CA ILE A 323 13.44 -2.82 -10.55
C ILE A 323 14.22 -4.05 -11.03
N GLN A 324 15.55 -3.96 -11.11
CA GLN A 324 16.39 -5.12 -11.45
C GLN A 324 16.25 -6.24 -10.43
N GLN A 325 16.27 -5.94 -9.13
CA GLN A 325 16.07 -6.94 -8.07
C GLN A 325 14.70 -7.60 -8.12
N CYS A 326 13.65 -6.84 -8.42
CA CYS A 326 12.33 -7.41 -8.69
C CYS A 326 12.38 -8.44 -9.82
N LEU A 327 12.99 -8.06 -10.95
CA LEU A 327 13.09 -8.89 -12.15
C LEU A 327 14.08 -10.07 -12.04
N GLU A 328 14.92 -10.14 -11.00
CA GLU A 328 15.87 -11.26 -10.80
C GLU A 328 15.14 -12.61 -10.71
N VAL A 329 14.03 -12.67 -9.98
CA VAL A 329 13.28 -13.92 -9.78
C VAL A 329 11.75 -13.76 -9.76
N CYS A 330 11.21 -12.55 -9.57
CA CYS A 330 9.75 -12.38 -9.54
C CYS A 330 9.17 -12.53 -10.96
N PRO A 331 8.13 -13.36 -11.16
CA PRO A 331 7.40 -13.40 -12.41
C PRO A 331 6.86 -12.01 -12.78
N THR A 332 7.08 -11.57 -14.02
CA THR A 332 6.61 -10.26 -14.50
C THR A 332 5.10 -10.10 -14.46
N THR A 333 4.36 -11.21 -14.45
CA THR A 333 2.89 -11.25 -14.31
C THR A 333 2.40 -11.00 -12.89
N LYS A 334 3.30 -10.97 -11.90
CA LYS A 334 3.01 -10.72 -10.47
C LYS A 334 3.58 -9.40 -9.96
N LEU A 335 4.28 -8.66 -10.81
CA LEU A 335 4.81 -7.34 -10.47
C LEU A 335 3.79 -6.24 -10.79
N LEU A 336 3.57 -5.36 -9.83
CA LEU A 336 2.62 -4.24 -9.90
C LEU A 336 3.38 -2.93 -9.74
N TRP A 337 2.75 -1.84 -10.17
CA TRP A 337 3.29 -0.50 -9.96
C TRP A 337 2.25 0.43 -9.33
N SER A 338 2.74 1.32 -8.46
CA SER A 338 1.97 2.34 -7.74
C SER A 338 2.74 3.64 -7.53
N THR A 339 2.14 4.65 -6.88
CA THR A 339 2.72 6.02 -6.80
C THR A 339 2.74 6.71 -5.44
N ASP A 340 1.84 6.36 -4.52
CA ASP A 340 1.69 7.00 -3.20
C ASP A 340 1.47 8.55 -3.15
N GLY A 341 0.51 9.11 -3.91
CA GLY A 341 -0.11 10.46 -3.70
C GLY A 341 -0.07 11.47 -4.88
N PRO A 342 -0.67 12.67 -4.83
CA PRO A 342 -0.92 13.57 -5.98
C PRO A 342 0.28 14.17 -6.74
N GLU A 343 1.09 15.07 -6.18
CA GLU A 343 2.33 15.49 -6.84
C GLU A 343 3.31 14.32 -6.96
N THR A 344 3.20 13.37 -6.04
CA THR A 344 3.87 12.08 -6.12
C THR A 344 3.40 11.28 -7.33
N PHE A 345 2.18 11.47 -7.87
CA PHE A 345 1.70 10.78 -9.07
C PHE A 345 2.59 11.15 -10.24
N TYR A 346 2.80 12.44 -10.44
CA TYR A 346 3.62 12.91 -11.54
C TYR A 346 5.06 12.44 -11.39
N LEU A 347 5.66 12.63 -10.19
CA LEU A 347 7.06 12.25 -9.98
C LEU A 347 7.26 10.74 -10.03
N ALA A 348 6.44 9.95 -9.36
CA ALA A 348 6.48 8.50 -9.38
C ALA A 348 6.32 7.98 -10.81
N THR A 349 5.29 8.46 -11.54
CA THR A 349 5.05 8.03 -12.92
C THR A 349 6.25 8.35 -13.81
N LEU A 350 6.75 9.58 -13.76
CA LEU A 350 7.88 10.01 -14.58
C LEU A 350 9.15 9.20 -14.25
N GLN A 351 9.44 9.01 -12.97
CA GLN A 351 10.65 8.30 -12.53
C GLN A 351 10.58 6.81 -12.84
N SER A 352 9.46 6.16 -12.55
CA SER A 352 9.26 4.74 -12.85
C SER A 352 9.30 4.47 -14.34
N ARG A 353 8.60 5.25 -15.19
CA ARG A 353 8.66 5.06 -16.65
C ARG A 353 10.09 5.20 -17.19
N ARG A 354 10.86 6.18 -16.69
CA ARG A 354 12.28 6.35 -17.07
C ARG A 354 13.16 5.21 -16.59
N ALA A 355 12.99 4.77 -15.35
CA ALA A 355 13.77 3.67 -14.79
C ALA A 355 13.46 2.36 -15.50
N LEU A 356 12.19 2.06 -15.77
CA LEU A 356 11.76 0.92 -16.59
C LEU A 356 12.40 0.99 -17.97
N TYR A 357 12.29 2.11 -18.69
CA TYR A 357 12.92 2.27 -19.99
C TYR A 357 14.42 1.94 -19.95
N ARG A 358 15.17 2.49 -18.99
CA ARG A 358 16.62 2.25 -18.85
C ARG A 358 16.95 0.80 -18.49
N VAL A 359 16.15 0.16 -17.64
CA VAL A 359 16.35 -1.25 -17.27
C VAL A 359 16.07 -2.15 -18.47
N PHE A 360 14.92 -2.00 -19.14
CA PHE A 360 14.55 -2.83 -20.29
C PHE A 360 15.46 -2.59 -21.49
N MET A 361 15.92 -1.36 -21.74
CA MET A 361 16.93 -1.11 -22.77
C MET A 361 18.24 -1.88 -22.51
N LYS A 362 18.68 -1.98 -21.25
CA LYS A 362 19.86 -2.78 -20.89
C LYS A 362 19.62 -4.27 -21.09
N LEU A 363 18.41 -4.77 -20.82
CA LEU A 363 18.04 -6.17 -21.06
C LEU A 363 18.03 -6.48 -22.56
N ILE A 364 17.48 -5.58 -23.39
CA ILE A 364 17.51 -5.72 -24.85
C ILE A 364 18.95 -5.71 -25.39
N GLN A 365 19.79 -4.77 -24.94
CA GLN A 365 21.19 -4.67 -25.35
C GLN A 365 22.04 -5.90 -24.97
N ARG A 366 21.58 -6.70 -24.01
CA ARG A 366 22.23 -7.94 -23.56
C ARG A 366 21.63 -9.19 -24.18
N ASP A 367 20.66 -9.02 -25.09
CA ASP A 367 19.88 -10.11 -25.68
C ASP A 367 19.09 -10.94 -24.64
N ASP A 368 18.84 -10.39 -23.43
CA ASP A 368 18.02 -11.04 -22.40
C ASP A 368 16.53 -11.01 -22.77
N LEU A 369 16.10 -9.97 -23.49
CA LEU A 369 14.73 -9.78 -23.96
C LEU A 369 14.70 -9.14 -25.35
N THR A 370 13.72 -9.50 -26.16
CA THR A 370 13.39 -8.74 -27.38
C THR A 370 12.67 -7.44 -27.04
N GLU A 371 12.63 -6.50 -27.99
CA GLU A 371 11.85 -5.27 -27.88
C GLU A 371 10.35 -5.57 -27.65
N LYS A 372 9.80 -6.52 -28.42
CA LYS A 372 8.39 -6.94 -28.30
C LYS A 372 8.08 -7.46 -26.89
N GLN A 373 8.89 -8.38 -26.36
CA GLN A 373 8.71 -8.90 -25.00
C GLN A 373 8.81 -7.78 -23.94
N SER A 374 9.75 -6.84 -24.13
CA SER A 374 9.92 -5.70 -23.21
C SER A 374 8.68 -4.81 -23.17
N ILE A 375 8.08 -4.51 -24.32
CA ILE A 375 6.83 -3.74 -24.42
C ILE A 375 5.70 -4.47 -23.70
N GLU A 376 5.51 -5.76 -23.99
CA GLU A 376 4.46 -6.58 -23.38
C GLU A 376 4.60 -6.62 -21.85
N ILE A 377 5.82 -6.78 -21.34
CA ILE A 377 6.09 -6.76 -19.90
C ILE A 377 5.75 -5.39 -19.31
N VAL A 378 6.21 -4.29 -19.91
CA VAL A 378 5.94 -2.93 -19.38
C VAL A 378 4.44 -2.62 -19.34
N GLN A 379 3.67 -3.01 -20.37
CA GLN A 379 2.20 -2.90 -20.37
C GLN A 379 1.57 -3.67 -19.21
N ARG A 380 2.12 -4.85 -18.88
CA ARG A 380 1.68 -5.63 -17.72
C ARG A 380 1.98 -4.96 -16.40
N LEU A 381 3.22 -4.50 -16.20
CA LEU A 381 3.67 -3.85 -14.97
C LEU A 381 2.86 -2.60 -14.65
N LEU A 382 2.57 -1.77 -15.67
CA LEU A 382 1.95 -0.47 -15.48
C LEU A 382 0.41 -0.49 -15.58
N PHE A 383 -0.21 -1.58 -16.03
CA PHE A 383 -1.67 -1.60 -16.23
C PHE A 383 -2.29 -3.00 -16.10
N LEU A 384 -1.87 -3.96 -16.93
CA LEU A 384 -2.67 -5.19 -17.11
C LEU A 384 -2.67 -6.09 -15.87
N ASN A 385 -1.55 -6.21 -15.15
CA ASN A 385 -1.49 -7.06 -13.95
C ASN A 385 -2.48 -6.58 -12.90
N SER A 386 -2.54 -5.27 -12.67
CA SER A 386 -3.47 -4.66 -11.72
C SER A 386 -4.92 -4.75 -12.21
N ASN A 387 -5.17 -4.49 -13.50
CA ASN A 387 -6.51 -4.63 -14.08
C ASN A 387 -7.08 -6.05 -13.86
N ASP A 388 -6.23 -7.07 -14.01
CA ASP A 388 -6.58 -8.48 -13.78
C ASP A 388 -6.74 -8.79 -12.28
N LEU A 389 -5.73 -8.47 -11.46
CA LEU A 389 -5.68 -8.82 -10.03
C LEU A 389 -6.84 -8.19 -9.23
N TYR A 390 -7.10 -6.90 -9.43
CA TYR A 390 -8.19 -6.19 -8.75
C TYR A 390 -9.54 -6.34 -9.48
N SER A 391 -9.55 -7.09 -10.58
CA SER A 391 -10.72 -7.35 -11.44
C SER A 391 -11.47 -6.07 -11.80
N LEU A 392 -10.72 -5.07 -12.27
CA LEU A 392 -11.27 -3.74 -12.58
C LEU A 392 -12.13 -3.76 -13.85
N GLY A 393 -11.93 -4.75 -14.72
CA GLY A 393 -12.73 -4.95 -15.92
C GLY A 393 -12.55 -3.83 -16.96
N PHE A 394 -11.42 -3.14 -16.92
CA PHE A 394 -11.12 -2.09 -17.90
C PHE A 394 -10.70 -2.70 -19.24
N ASP A 395 -11.00 -1.94 -20.30
CA ASP A 395 -10.62 -2.31 -21.66
C ASP A 395 -9.09 -2.42 -21.77
N LYS A 396 -8.61 -3.58 -22.24
CA LYS A 396 -7.19 -3.87 -22.41
C LYS A 396 -6.62 -3.22 -23.67
N SER A 397 -7.46 -2.82 -24.62
CA SER A 397 -7.04 -2.17 -25.87
C SER A 397 -6.35 -0.82 -25.63
N VAL A 398 -6.58 -0.20 -24.47
CA VAL A 398 -6.00 1.11 -24.10
C VAL A 398 -4.47 1.10 -24.02
N VAL A 399 -3.85 -0.07 -23.89
CA VAL A 399 -2.39 -0.24 -23.91
C VAL A 399 -1.88 -0.95 -25.16
N GLU A 400 -2.74 -1.30 -26.11
CA GLU A 400 -2.33 -1.99 -27.35
C GLU A 400 -1.53 -1.08 -28.29
N LEU A 401 -0.50 -1.65 -28.92
CA LEU A 401 0.40 -0.94 -29.84
C LEU A 401 -0.30 -0.40 -31.10
N SER A 402 -1.37 -1.05 -31.55
CA SER A 402 -2.18 -0.64 -32.72
C SER A 402 -2.87 0.71 -32.54
N ASN A 403 -3.08 1.14 -31.29
CA ASN A 403 -3.64 2.45 -30.94
C ASN A 403 -2.58 3.54 -30.81
N TYR A 404 -1.30 3.20 -30.99
CA TYR A 404 -0.21 4.16 -30.98
C TYR A 404 -0.07 4.78 -32.37
N ASP A 405 -0.50 6.03 -32.52
CA ASP A 405 -0.23 6.80 -33.72
C ASP A 405 1.29 7.01 -33.85
N GLN A 406 1.90 6.37 -34.85
CA GLN A 406 3.32 6.54 -35.17
C GLN A 406 3.68 8.00 -35.52
N SER A 407 2.68 8.86 -35.80
CA SER A 407 2.86 10.31 -36.01
C SER A 407 3.12 11.08 -34.71
N VAL A 408 2.72 10.53 -33.56
CA VAL A 408 3.11 11.01 -32.23
C VAL A 408 4.43 10.30 -31.88
N GLY A 409 5.46 10.70 -32.63
CA GLY A 409 6.78 10.09 -32.59
C GLY A 409 7.31 9.91 -31.18
N ILE A 410 8.16 8.89 -31.03
CA ILE A 410 9.28 8.78 -30.09
C ILE A 410 9.21 9.89 -29.05
N ILE A 411 8.79 9.57 -27.81
CA ILE A 411 9.02 10.45 -26.65
C ILE A 411 10.42 11.00 -26.84
N GLY A 412 10.48 12.30 -27.18
CA GLY A 412 11.60 12.87 -27.93
C GLY A 412 12.90 12.31 -27.42
N THR A 413 13.73 11.81 -28.34
CA THR A 413 15.15 11.54 -28.10
C THR A 413 15.63 12.47 -26.99
N PHE A 414 15.78 11.91 -25.79
CA PHE A 414 16.36 12.64 -24.67
C PHE A 414 17.82 12.79 -25.07
N ASN A 415 18.11 13.84 -25.85
CA ASN A 415 19.44 14.30 -26.17
C ASN A 415 20.05 14.80 -24.86
N ASP A 416 20.57 13.88 -24.06
CA ASP A 416 21.70 14.17 -23.22
C ASP A 416 22.85 14.50 -24.19
N ASN A 417 23.21 15.78 -24.25
CA ASN A 417 24.35 16.28 -25.02
C ASN A 417 25.63 15.58 -24.56
N ILE A 418 25.93 14.42 -25.15
CA ILE A 418 27.28 13.88 -25.19
C ILE A 418 27.90 14.45 -26.46
N SER A 419 28.74 15.47 -26.29
CA SER A 419 29.50 16.02 -27.40
C SER A 419 30.39 14.93 -28.01
N THR A 420 30.07 14.49 -29.22
CA THR A 420 31.04 13.85 -30.09
C THR A 420 30.95 14.48 -31.47
N ARG A 421 32.08 15.07 -31.86
CA ARG A 421 32.35 15.68 -33.15
C ARG A 421 32.15 14.65 -34.27
N GLY A 422 31.53 15.06 -35.38
CA GLY A 422 31.95 14.58 -36.70
C GLY A 422 30.88 14.32 -37.76
N ARG A 423 30.80 15.27 -38.71
CA ARG A 423 30.57 15.11 -40.16
C ARG A 423 29.16 14.79 -40.70
N ASN A 424 28.63 15.83 -41.36
CA ASN A 424 27.91 15.88 -42.64
C ASN A 424 27.68 14.57 -43.40
N LEU A 425 26.45 14.41 -43.92
CA LEU A 425 26.18 14.26 -45.36
C LEU A 425 24.69 14.50 -45.68
N ASN A 426 24.46 15.27 -46.75
CA ASN A 426 23.18 15.62 -47.38
C ASN A 426 22.54 14.41 -48.10
N ASN A 427 21.20 14.31 -48.16
CA ASN A 427 20.42 14.56 -49.39
C ASN A 427 18.90 14.27 -49.27
N SER A 428 18.12 15.33 -49.51
CA SER A 428 17.01 15.51 -50.47
C SER A 428 16.01 14.39 -50.88
N ASN A 429 14.72 14.80 -50.74
CA ASN A 429 13.62 14.81 -51.72
C ASN A 429 12.65 13.62 -51.95
N ASN A 430 11.36 13.98 -51.73
CA ASN A 430 10.13 13.75 -52.52
C ASN A 430 9.57 12.32 -52.71
N TYR A 431 8.27 12.13 -52.41
CA TYR A 431 7.19 12.06 -53.42
C TYR A 431 5.77 12.01 -52.80
N GLN A 432 4.80 12.38 -53.62
CA GLN A 432 3.40 12.76 -53.35
C GLN A 432 2.39 11.59 -53.27
N ASN A 433 1.22 11.91 -52.66
CA ASN A 433 -0.17 11.59 -53.02
C ASN A 433 -0.56 10.20 -53.57
N SER A 434 -1.60 9.62 -52.95
CA SER A 434 -2.78 9.17 -53.70
C SER A 434 -4.07 9.24 -52.85
N LYS A 435 -5.18 9.47 -53.55
CA LYS A 435 -6.57 9.70 -53.08
C LYS A 435 -7.43 8.45 -53.36
N ASN A 436 -8.61 8.44 -52.70
CA ASN A 436 -9.87 7.73 -53.02
C ASN A 436 -9.89 6.22 -52.67
N SER A 437 -10.98 5.59 -52.20
CA SER A 437 -12.43 5.85 -52.36
C SER A 437 -13.27 5.01 -51.36
N ASP A 438 -14.42 5.56 -50.96
CA ASP A 438 -15.77 4.98 -50.78
C ASP A 438 -16.01 3.49 -50.49
N GLY A 439 -16.97 3.24 -49.57
CA GLY A 439 -17.75 2.00 -49.57
C GLY A 439 -18.60 1.72 -48.31
N SER A 440 -19.71 2.46 -48.17
CA SER A 440 -20.99 2.10 -47.52
C SER A 440 -21.16 0.86 -46.61
N GLN A 441 -21.76 1.13 -45.44
CA GLN A 441 -22.98 0.52 -44.87
C GLN A 441 -23.08 -1.01 -44.67
N ASN A 442 -23.33 -1.43 -43.41
CA ASN A 442 -24.56 -2.18 -43.11
C ASN A 442 -24.96 -2.13 -41.62
N LEU A 443 -26.27 -1.88 -41.43
CA LEU A 443 -27.04 -1.94 -40.19
C LEU A 443 -27.36 -3.40 -39.84
N GLY A 444 -27.38 -3.71 -38.54
CA GLY A 444 -27.89 -4.98 -38.01
C GLY A 444 -28.31 -4.80 -36.56
N ASN A 445 -29.61 -4.57 -36.37
CA ASN A 445 -30.30 -4.39 -35.09
C ASN A 445 -30.63 -5.76 -34.44
N PHE A 446 -31.24 -5.72 -33.24
CA PHE A 446 -31.73 -6.82 -32.37
C PHE A 446 -30.72 -7.29 -31.30
N GLY A 447 -31.07 -7.40 -30.02
CA GLY A 447 -32.36 -7.28 -29.35
C GLY A 447 -32.16 -7.51 -27.84
N THR A 448 -33.03 -6.87 -27.06
CA THR A 448 -33.10 -6.83 -25.61
C THR A 448 -33.53 -8.16 -24.98
N LYS A 449 -32.93 -8.54 -23.86
CA LYS A 449 -33.60 -9.32 -22.80
C LYS A 449 -33.16 -8.86 -21.41
N LYS A 450 -34.10 -8.27 -20.68
CA LYS A 450 -34.11 -8.13 -19.22
C LYS A 450 -34.55 -9.48 -18.64
N ASP A 451 -33.88 -9.96 -17.61
CA ASP A 451 -34.48 -10.88 -16.64
C ASP A 451 -34.12 -10.43 -15.22
N ASN A 452 -35.17 -10.03 -14.51
CA ASN A 452 -35.24 -9.81 -13.07
C ASN A 452 -35.58 -11.16 -12.42
N LYS A 453 -34.81 -11.60 -11.41
CA LYS A 453 -35.30 -12.41 -10.26
C LYS A 453 -34.12 -12.89 -9.40
N ASN A 454 -34.03 -12.39 -8.16
CA ASN A 454 -34.21 -13.21 -6.95
C ASN A 454 -33.70 -12.48 -5.69
N ASN A 455 -34.64 -11.84 -4.98
CA ASN A 455 -34.57 -11.63 -3.54
C ASN A 455 -35.10 -12.90 -2.86
N ASN A 456 -34.24 -13.67 -2.18
CA ASN A 456 -34.56 -14.47 -0.98
C ASN A 456 -33.40 -15.43 -0.63
N THR A 457 -32.41 -14.93 0.10
CA THR A 457 -31.40 -15.78 0.76
C THR A 457 -30.91 -15.14 2.06
N PHE A 458 -31.83 -14.72 2.92
CA PHE A 458 -31.52 -14.30 4.29
C PHE A 458 -32.35 -15.15 5.26
N LYS A 459 -31.74 -16.24 5.78
CA LYS A 459 -32.07 -16.88 7.08
C LYS A 459 -31.37 -18.21 7.40
N ASN A 460 -30.63 -18.84 6.49
CA ASN A 460 -30.22 -20.25 6.68
C ASN A 460 -28.77 -20.54 7.11
N HIS A 461 -27.93 -19.56 7.47
CA HIS A 461 -26.53 -19.85 7.87
C HIS A 461 -26.20 -19.64 9.36
N ARG A 462 -27.23 -19.41 10.20
CA ARG A 462 -27.06 -19.22 11.66
C ARG A 462 -26.99 -20.51 12.49
N ARG A 463 -26.72 -21.66 11.89
CA ARG A 463 -26.73 -22.98 12.56
C ARG A 463 -25.52 -23.85 12.22
N LYS A 464 -24.30 -23.35 12.43
CA LYS A 464 -23.09 -24.20 12.43
C LYS A 464 -22.02 -23.78 13.46
N PHE A 465 -22.40 -23.29 14.63
CA PHE A 465 -21.48 -23.21 15.79
C PHE A 465 -22.23 -23.49 17.09
N LYS A 466 -22.67 -24.74 17.25
CA LYS A 466 -23.01 -25.37 18.53
C LYS A 466 -22.74 -26.84 18.36
N ASN A 467 -21.54 -27.30 18.72
CA ASN A 467 -21.20 -28.66 19.16
C ASN A 467 -19.67 -28.82 19.22
N TYR A 468 -19.05 -28.30 20.27
CA TYR A 468 -17.80 -28.86 20.79
C TYR A 468 -17.83 -28.73 22.32
N THR A 469 -18.57 -29.64 22.94
CA THR A 469 -18.34 -30.03 24.33
C THR A 469 -18.44 -31.55 24.42
N GLY A 470 -17.39 -32.17 24.94
CA GLY A 470 -17.41 -33.56 25.38
C GLY A 470 -16.79 -34.58 24.43
N ASN A 471 -15.52 -34.93 24.68
CA ASN A 471 -15.25 -36.32 25.02
C ASN A 471 -13.96 -36.46 25.84
N LYS A 472 -14.12 -37.08 27.03
CA LYS A 472 -13.03 -37.63 27.85
C LYS A 472 -12.63 -38.98 27.24
N GLY A 473 -11.33 -39.27 27.21
CA GLY A 473 -10.79 -40.59 26.93
C GLY A 473 -9.37 -40.71 27.50
N ASN A 474 -9.19 -41.64 28.44
CA ASN A 474 -7.97 -41.96 29.17
C ASN A 474 -6.98 -42.82 28.37
N GLY A 475 -5.71 -42.82 28.80
CA GLY A 475 -4.67 -43.82 28.51
C GLY A 475 -3.67 -43.37 27.43
N ASP A 476 -2.36 -43.49 27.54
CA ASP A 476 -1.50 -44.20 28.50
C ASP A 476 -0.08 -43.60 28.49
N GLN A 477 0.64 -43.80 29.58
CA GLN A 477 2.02 -43.37 29.80
C GLN A 477 3.04 -44.14 28.95
N THR A 478 4.07 -43.45 28.43
CA THR A 478 5.45 -43.99 28.44
C THR A 478 6.47 -42.86 28.53
N ASN A 479 7.27 -42.91 29.61
CA ASN A 479 8.48 -42.13 29.86
C ASN A 479 9.55 -42.33 28.77
N LYS A 480 10.30 -41.27 28.45
CA LYS A 480 11.75 -41.35 28.21
C LYS A 480 12.42 -40.00 28.46
N SER A 481 13.15 -39.98 29.57
CA SER A 481 14.09 -38.98 30.04
C SER A 481 15.36 -38.92 29.18
N PHE A 482 15.89 -37.73 28.92
CA PHE A 482 17.32 -37.50 28.72
C PHE A 482 17.74 -36.17 29.35
N ASN A 483 18.56 -36.26 30.40
CA ASN A 483 19.38 -35.20 30.98
C ASN A 483 20.65 -35.03 30.13
N VAL A 484 21.10 -33.79 29.87
CA VAL A 484 22.53 -33.43 29.88
C VAL A 484 22.73 -31.95 30.32
N SER A 485 23.35 -31.85 31.50
CA SER A 485 24.24 -30.83 32.11
C SER A 485 24.24 -29.34 31.73
N GLN A 486 24.16 -28.55 32.80
CA GLN A 486 24.71 -27.20 32.97
C GLN A 486 26.24 -27.16 32.87
N SER A 487 26.79 -26.04 32.40
CA SER A 487 28.09 -25.52 32.87
C SER A 487 28.02 -24.01 33.04
N SER A 488 28.18 -23.59 34.29
CA SER A 488 28.35 -22.22 34.77
C SER A 488 29.75 -21.68 34.49
N SER A 489 29.88 -20.39 34.19
CA SER A 489 31.03 -19.60 34.63
C SER A 489 30.60 -18.16 34.93
N THR A 490 30.51 -17.87 36.23
CA THR A 490 30.46 -16.55 36.83
C THR A 490 31.79 -15.81 36.65
N ARG A 491 31.75 -14.49 36.37
CA ARG A 491 32.71 -13.58 37.01
C ARG A 491 32.09 -12.18 37.25
N SER A 492 32.22 -11.82 38.52
CA SER A 492 31.78 -10.64 39.25
C SER A 492 32.49 -9.34 38.86
N GLY A 493 31.82 -8.21 39.06
CA GLY A 493 32.43 -6.88 39.10
C GLY A 493 31.47 -5.82 39.66
N ASN A 494 31.59 -5.58 40.96
CA ASN A 494 30.82 -4.64 41.80
C ASN A 494 31.19 -3.17 41.49
N SER A 495 30.26 -2.21 41.60
CA SER A 495 30.41 -1.02 42.48
C SER A 495 29.27 0.02 42.35
N ASN A 496 29.02 0.66 43.49
CA ASN A 496 27.92 1.53 43.90
C ASN A 496 27.89 2.94 43.28
N GLY A 497 26.71 3.56 43.34
CA GLY A 497 26.57 4.88 43.99
C GLY A 497 25.77 5.96 43.26
N ASN A 498 24.61 6.33 43.83
CA ASN A 498 24.00 7.68 44.02
C ASN A 498 24.17 8.75 42.90
N SER A 499 23.19 9.55 42.49
CA SER A 499 21.99 10.07 43.14
C SER A 499 21.21 10.98 42.16
N ARG A 500 19.89 11.07 42.37
CA ARG A 500 18.95 12.19 42.11
C ARG A 500 19.27 13.19 40.97
N ASN A 501 18.34 13.28 40.00
CA ASN A 501 17.80 14.58 39.59
C ASN A 501 16.34 14.47 39.11
N ARG A 502 15.46 15.19 39.80
CA ARG A 502 14.07 15.50 39.42
C ARG A 502 14.10 16.58 38.35
N TRP A 503 13.64 16.30 37.13
CA TRP A 503 13.04 17.32 36.26
C TRP A 503 11.74 16.75 35.70
N ALA A 504 10.64 17.20 36.28
CA ALA A 504 9.31 17.00 35.75
C ALA A 504 9.09 18.04 34.64
N SER A 505 8.93 17.58 33.41
CA SER A 505 8.30 18.36 32.34
C SER A 505 7.16 17.53 31.76
N LYS A 506 5.94 18.02 32.00
CA LYS A 506 4.72 17.55 31.36
C LYS A 506 4.84 17.84 29.85
N SER A 507 5.05 16.82 29.02
CA SER A 507 4.72 16.89 27.60
C SER A 507 3.43 16.11 27.36
N LYS A 508 2.36 16.82 26.97
CA LYS A 508 1.17 16.20 26.39
C LYS A 508 1.56 15.75 24.98
N ALA A 509 1.91 14.48 24.83
CA ALA A 509 2.13 13.87 23.51
C ALA A 509 0.76 13.52 22.91
N ASN A 510 0.25 14.40 22.03
CA ASN A 510 -0.83 14.06 21.11
C ASN A 510 -0.21 13.37 19.89
N ASN A 511 -0.05 12.05 19.95
CA ASN A 511 0.38 11.25 18.80
C ASN A 511 -0.84 10.95 17.93
N LYS A 512 -0.87 11.43 16.68
CA LYS A 512 -1.87 11.06 15.67
C LYS A 512 -1.28 9.98 14.74
N SER A 513 -2.15 9.12 14.24
CA SER A 513 -1.89 7.91 13.44
C SER A 513 -1.18 8.16 12.10
N GLU A 514 -0.64 7.08 11.54
CA GLU A 514 0.37 7.04 10.47
C GLU A 514 -0.25 6.60 9.12
N ASP A 515 0.11 7.30 8.04
CA ASP A 515 -0.57 7.31 6.75
C ASP A 515 0.31 6.75 5.61
N GLU A 516 -0.30 5.93 4.74
CA GLU A 516 0.27 5.48 3.46
C GLU A 516 -0.84 5.24 2.45
N VAL A 517 -0.56 5.38 1.16
CA VAL A 517 -1.57 5.22 0.12
C VAL A 517 -1.01 4.47 -1.09
N ILE A 518 -1.73 3.48 -1.62
CA ILE A 518 -1.33 2.77 -2.85
C ILE A 518 -2.19 3.27 -4.01
N PHE A 519 -1.68 3.27 -5.23
CA PHE A 519 -2.33 3.81 -6.43
C PHE A 519 -1.95 2.97 -7.63
N ILE A 520 -2.71 2.98 -8.73
CA ILE A 520 -2.39 2.19 -9.94
C ILE A 520 -2.66 3.03 -11.17
#